data_AF-A0A5J4VU91-F1
#
_entry.id   AF-A0A5J4VU91-F1
#
_cell.length_a   1.000
_cell.length_b   1.000
_cell.length_c   1.000
_cell.angle_alpha   90.00
_cell.angle_beta   90.00
_cell.angle_gamma   90.00
#
_symmetry.space_group_name_H-M   'P 1'
#
loop_
_entity.id
_entity.type
_entity.pdbx_description
1 polymer ?
#
loop_
_entity_poly.entity_id
_entity_poly.type
_entity_poly.pdbx_seq_one_letter_code
_entity_poly.pdbx_strand_id
1 'polypeptide(L)'
;MADNLTDMLNFILYKYFLENGFEHTAFSFANESKVLETGVGNQYVPPGQLVRLVQKGVMYTELEERLKKELANQSQDPSQKDQTRPSSQLLGSSQPINTTQN
;
A
#
# COMPACT_ATOMS: atom_id res chain seq x y z
N MET A 1 8.02 -18.48 -19.26
CA MET A 1 7.91 -17.97 -17.86
C MET A 1 6.59 -17.24 -17.60
N ALA A 2 5.79 -16.90 -18.63
CA ALA A 2 4.40 -16.47 -18.44
C ALA A 2 3.44 -17.67 -18.41
N ASP A 3 3.75 -18.72 -19.19
CA ASP A 3 2.89 -19.91 -19.32
C ASP A 3 2.73 -20.69 -18.00
N ASN A 4 3.67 -20.60 -17.06
CA ASN A 4 3.56 -21.25 -15.75
C ASN A 4 2.83 -20.43 -14.68
N LEU A 5 2.55 -19.14 -14.91
CA LEU A 5 1.86 -18.31 -13.93
C LEU A 5 0.37 -18.66 -13.88
N THR A 6 -0.26 -18.78 -15.06
CA THR A 6 -1.66 -19.20 -15.17
C THR A 6 -1.88 -20.57 -14.55
N ASP A 7 -1.01 -21.52 -14.88
CA ASP A 7 -1.06 -22.88 -14.31
C ASP A 7 -0.93 -22.87 -12.79
N MET A 8 0.04 -22.11 -12.25
CA MET A 8 0.23 -21.98 -10.80
C MET A 8 -0.96 -21.30 -10.13
N LEU A 9 -1.54 -20.27 -10.74
CA LEU A 9 -2.73 -19.59 -10.23
C LEU A 9 -3.92 -20.54 -10.20
N ASN A 10 -4.14 -21.30 -11.27
CA ASN A 10 -5.18 -22.34 -11.33
C ASN A 10 -4.95 -23.39 -10.24
N PHE A 11 -3.71 -23.80 -10.01
CA PHE A 11 -3.40 -24.76 -8.95
C PHE A 11 -3.70 -24.21 -7.55
N ILE A 12 -3.33 -22.96 -7.28
CA ILE A 12 -3.67 -22.28 -6.02
C ILE A 12 -5.19 -22.14 -5.84
N LEU A 13 -5.94 -21.81 -6.91
CA LEU A 13 -7.42 -21.75 -6.88
C LEU A 13 -8.03 -23.12 -6.58
N TYR A 14 -7.56 -24.17 -7.25
CA TYR A 14 -7.98 -25.54 -7.00
C TYR A 14 -7.73 -25.96 -5.54
N LYS A 15 -6.53 -25.66 -5.00
CA LYS A 15 -6.20 -25.90 -3.59
C LYS A 15 -7.12 -25.14 -2.64
N TYR A 16 -7.45 -23.89 -2.94
CA TYR A 16 -8.39 -23.10 -2.16
C TYR A 16 -9.79 -23.74 -2.09
N PHE A 17 -10.29 -24.27 -3.21
CA PHE A 17 -11.59 -24.96 -3.22
C PHE A 17 -11.58 -26.19 -2.33
N LEU A 18 -10.51 -27.00 -2.40
CA LEU A 18 -10.36 -28.17 -1.53
C LEU A 18 -10.24 -27.78 -0.04
N GLU A 19 -9.47 -26.74 0.27
CA GLU A 19 -9.26 -26.26 1.64
C GLU A 19 -10.56 -25.78 2.32
N ASN A 20 -11.53 -25.28 1.54
CA ASN A 20 -12.78 -24.73 2.03
C ASN A 20 -13.99 -25.67 1.86
N GLY A 21 -13.79 -26.89 1.35
CA GLY A 21 -14.86 -27.87 1.16
C GLY A 21 -15.77 -27.62 -0.05
N PHE A 22 -15.32 -26.84 -1.04
CA PHE A 22 -16.06 -26.61 -2.28
C PHE A 22 -15.84 -27.75 -3.29
N GLU A 23 -16.19 -28.99 -2.90
CA GLU A 23 -15.84 -30.21 -3.64
C GLU A 23 -16.35 -30.23 -5.08
N HIS A 24 -17.63 -29.88 -5.31
CA HIS A 24 -18.20 -29.83 -6.66
C HIS A 24 -17.52 -28.77 -7.53
N THR A 25 -17.21 -27.60 -6.96
CA THR A 25 -16.49 -26.54 -7.67
C THR A 25 -15.07 -26.98 -7.99
N ALA A 26 -14.37 -27.60 -7.05
CA ALA A 26 -13.03 -28.14 -7.27
C ALA A 26 -13.02 -29.18 -8.39
N PHE A 27 -14.00 -30.09 -8.41
CA PHE A 27 -14.16 -31.11 -9.44
C PHE A 27 -14.37 -30.50 -10.83
N SER A 28 -15.37 -29.62 -10.98
CA SER A 28 -15.66 -28.98 -12.26
C SER A 28 -14.48 -28.13 -12.74
N PHE A 29 -13.90 -27.32 -11.84
CA PHE A 29 -12.76 -26.47 -12.16
C PHE A 29 -11.53 -27.28 -12.58
N ALA A 30 -11.23 -28.40 -11.91
CA ALA A 30 -10.08 -29.23 -12.27
C ALA A 30 -10.22 -29.83 -13.68
N ASN A 31 -11.44 -30.22 -14.07
CA ASN A 31 -11.72 -30.75 -15.40
C ASN A 31 -11.67 -29.68 -16.50
N GLU A 32 -12.19 -28.48 -16.22
CA GLU A 32 -12.19 -27.36 -17.17
C GLU A 32 -10.79 -26.77 -17.37
N SER A 33 -10.07 -26.55 -16.27
CA SER A 33 -8.75 -25.87 -16.32
C SER A 33 -7.60 -26.82 -16.61
N LYS A 34 -7.83 -28.14 -16.60
CA LYS A 34 -6.80 -29.17 -16.76
C LYS A 34 -5.64 -29.06 -15.77
N VAL A 35 -5.87 -28.42 -14.62
CA VAL A 35 -4.84 -28.09 -13.63
C VAL A 35 -4.06 -29.31 -13.13
N LEU A 36 -4.68 -30.49 -13.07
CA LEU A 36 -4.02 -31.74 -12.65
C LEU A 36 -3.12 -32.35 -13.74
N GLU A 37 -3.30 -31.95 -15.00
CA GLU A 37 -2.49 -32.38 -16.14
C GLU A 37 -1.30 -31.42 -16.37
N THR A 38 -1.28 -30.27 -15.69
CA THR A 38 -0.19 -29.29 -15.76
C THR A 38 1.03 -29.72 -14.91
N GLY A 39 2.23 -29.28 -15.30
CA GLY A 39 3.47 -29.60 -14.59
C GLY A 39 3.60 -29.00 -13.19
N VAL A 40 2.64 -28.18 -12.73
CA VAL A 40 2.66 -27.54 -11.40
C VAL A 40 2.01 -28.40 -10.31
N GLY A 41 1.31 -29.48 -10.66
CA GLY A 41 0.58 -30.33 -9.69
C GLY A 41 1.45 -30.99 -8.61
N ASN A 42 2.78 -31.05 -8.82
CA ASN A 42 3.74 -31.57 -7.86
C ASN A 42 4.33 -30.51 -6.91
N GLN A 43 3.97 -29.23 -7.07
CA GLN A 43 4.49 -28.17 -6.21
C GLN A 43 3.79 -28.18 -4.85
N TYR A 44 4.57 -27.99 -3.78
CA TYR A 44 4.02 -27.80 -2.45
C TYR A 44 3.36 -26.42 -2.35
N VAL A 45 2.06 -26.41 -2.05
CA VAL A 45 1.28 -25.20 -1.77
C VAL A 45 0.85 -25.24 -0.31
N PRO A 46 1.28 -24.28 0.52
CA PRO A 46 0.88 -24.23 1.93
C PRO A 46 -0.61 -23.87 2.06
N PRO A 47 -1.30 -24.33 3.12
CA PRO A 47 -2.69 -23.95 3.37
C PRO A 47 -2.88 -22.43 3.44
N GLY A 48 -3.97 -21.93 2.84
CA GLY A 48 -4.28 -20.51 2.82
C GLY A 48 -3.39 -19.69 1.88
N GLN A 49 -2.66 -20.32 0.95
CA GLN A 49 -1.78 -19.61 0.00
C GLN A 49 -2.55 -18.56 -0.83
N LEU A 50 -3.76 -18.88 -1.30
CA LEU A 50 -4.57 -17.93 -2.06
C LEU A 50 -4.92 -16.69 -1.22
N VAL A 51 -5.41 -16.90 0.00
CA VAL A 51 -5.80 -15.83 0.91
C VAL A 51 -4.60 -14.93 1.21
N ARG A 52 -3.43 -15.52 1.50
CA ARG A 52 -2.18 -14.78 1.73
C ARG A 52 -1.75 -13.98 0.50
N LEU A 53 -1.89 -14.54 -0.70
CA LEU A 53 -1.55 -13.85 -1.95
C LEU A 53 -2.45 -12.61 -2.14
N VAL A 54 -3.76 -12.77 -1.96
CA VAL A 54 -4.73 -11.67 -2.07
C VAL A 54 -4.46 -10.60 -1.01
N GLN A 55 -4.23 -10.98 0.24
CA GLN A 55 -3.88 -10.05 1.32
C GLN A 55 -2.62 -9.24 0.99
N LYS A 56 -1.58 -9.91 0.48
CA LYS A 56 -0.35 -9.22 0.02
C LYS A 56 -0.62 -8.27 -1.14
N GLY A 57 -1.47 -8.65 -2.08
CA GLY A 57 -1.88 -7.79 -3.21
C GLY A 57 -2.55 -6.50 -2.73
N VAL A 58 -3.51 -6.61 -1.80
CA VAL A 58 -4.19 -5.44 -1.21
C VAL A 58 -3.18 -4.52 -0.51
N MET A 59 -2.32 -5.08 0.36
CA MET A 59 -1.29 -4.30 1.05
C MET A 59 -0.32 -3.62 0.08
N TYR A 60 0.02 -4.29 -1.03
CA TYR A 60 0.89 -3.75 -2.06
C TYR A 60 0.25 -2.54 -2.76
N THR A 61 -1.04 -2.63 -3.12
CA THR A 61 -1.78 -1.51 -3.71
C THR A 61 -1.84 -0.30 -2.77
N GLU A 62 -2.13 -0.52 -1.48
CA GLU A 62 -2.13 0.56 -0.50
C GLU A 62 -0.75 1.22 -0.35
N LEU A 63 0.33 0.44 -0.38
CA LEU A 63 1.69 0.94 -0.29
C LEU A 63 2.05 1.79 -1.52
N GLU A 64 1.70 1.34 -2.72
CA GLU A 64 1.92 2.11 -3.96
C GLU A 64 1.22 3.47 -3.92
N GLU A 65 -0.01 3.54 -3.41
CA GLU A 65 -0.72 4.81 -3.25
C GLU A 65 -0.04 5.75 -2.25
N ARG A 66 0.42 5.22 -1.11
CA ARG A 66 1.14 6.01 -0.10
C ARG A 66 2.44 6.57 -0.66
N LEU A 67 3.21 5.75 -1.38
CA LEU A 67 4.45 6.17 -2.03
C LEU A 67 4.21 7.24 -3.11
N LYS A 68 3.16 7.10 -3.92
CA LYS A 68 2.77 8.11 -4.92
C LYS A 68 2.44 9.45 -4.26
N LYS A 69 1.70 9.44 -3.14
CA LYS A 69 1.37 10.66 -2.37
C LYS A 69 2.63 11.31 -1.77
N GLU A 70 3.52 10.50 -1.21
CA GLU A 70 4.77 10.99 -0.61
C GLU A 70 5.69 11.64 -1.65
N LEU A 71 5.85 11.00 -2.82
CA LEU A 71 6.66 11.55 -3.91
C LEU A 71 6.07 12.87 -4.47
N ALA A 72 4.75 12.98 -4.51
CA ALA A 72 4.07 14.21 -4.89
C ALA A 72 4.29 15.34 -3.86
N ASN A 73 4.31 15.02 -2.56
CA ASN A 73 4.54 15.99 -1.49
C ASN A 73 5.99 16.50 -1.45
N GLN A 74 6.97 15.65 -1.78
CA GLN A 74 8.40 16.04 -1.84
C GLN A 74 8.74 16.96 -3.01
N SER A 75 7.85 17.08 -4.00
CA SER A 75 8.01 17.99 -5.14
C SER A 75 7.53 19.42 -4.83
N GLN A 76 6.97 19.66 -3.63
CA GLN A 76 6.67 21.01 -3.16
C GLN A 76 7.85 21.55 -2.34
N ASP A 77 8.67 22.37 -3.00
CA ASP A 77 9.74 23.16 -2.37
C ASP A 77 9.20 24.01 -1.20
N PRO A 78 9.68 23.83 0.05
CA PRO A 78 9.33 24.68 1.18
C PRO A 78 9.89 26.11 1.11
N SER A 79 10.69 26.47 0.11
CA SER A 79 11.48 27.72 0.09
C SER A 79 10.70 29.02 -0.19
N GLN A 80 9.37 29.05 -0.15
CA GLN A 80 8.59 30.31 -0.30
C GLN A 80 7.45 30.48 0.73
N LYS A 81 7.73 30.30 2.03
CA LYS A 81 6.82 30.74 3.10
C LYS A 81 7.36 31.86 3.99
N ASP A 82 8.37 32.60 3.54
CA ASP A 82 8.95 33.69 4.33
C ASP A 82 9.04 35.00 3.52
N GLN A 83 7.88 35.57 3.18
CA GLN A 83 7.80 36.97 2.75
C GLN A 83 6.42 37.54 3.05
N THR A 84 6.29 38.17 4.22
CA THR A 84 5.64 39.48 4.46
C THR A 84 5.52 39.73 5.98
N ARG A 85 6.65 39.95 6.67
CA ARG A 85 6.63 40.82 7.86
C ARG A 85 7.01 42.23 7.39
N PRO A 86 6.13 43.24 7.49
CA PRO A 86 6.52 44.60 7.20
C PRO A 86 7.46 45.09 8.31
N SER A 87 8.70 45.41 7.93
CA SER A 87 9.66 46.12 8.75
C SER A 87 9.09 47.48 9.17
N SER A 88 8.67 47.61 10.42
CA SER A 88 8.41 48.91 11.05
C SER A 88 9.59 49.27 11.95
N GLN A 89 10.47 50.06 11.32
CA GLN A 89 11.42 51.06 11.83
C GLN A 89 11.59 51.20 13.35
N LEU A 90 12.86 51.03 13.78
CA LEU A 90 13.45 51.63 14.96
C LEU A 90 13.50 53.16 14.82
N LEU A 91 13.18 53.87 15.92
CA LEU A 91 13.90 55.01 16.52
C LEU A 91 12.95 56.14 16.97
N GLY A 92 12.86 56.39 18.29
CA GLY A 92 12.20 57.60 18.79
C GLY A 92 11.86 57.64 20.28
N SER A 93 12.81 58.19 21.06
CA SER A 93 12.65 58.91 22.34
C SER A 93 12.12 58.21 23.60
N SER A 94 13.04 58.13 24.57
CA SER A 94 12.87 57.99 26.01
C SER A 94 11.80 58.93 26.61
N GLN A 95 11.04 58.43 27.60
CA GLN A 95 10.40 59.26 28.64
C GLN A 95 10.68 58.64 30.03
N PRO A 96 10.96 59.45 31.08
CA PRO A 96 11.44 58.98 32.38
C PRO A 96 10.35 58.69 33.42
N ILE A 97 10.72 57.80 34.36
CA ILE A 97 10.43 57.70 35.81
C ILE A 97 9.14 58.37 36.32
N ASN A 98 8.26 57.58 36.95
CA ASN A 98 7.33 58.10 37.95
C ASN A 98 7.44 57.32 39.27
N THR A 99 8.10 57.94 40.25
CA THR A 99 7.99 57.62 41.67
C THR A 99 6.91 58.52 42.23
N THR A 100 5.78 57.95 42.67
CA THR A 100 4.91 58.64 43.61
C THR A 100 4.46 57.65 44.67
N GLN A 101 5.01 57.85 45.87
CA GLN A 101 4.44 57.38 47.12
C GLN A 101 3.04 57.95 47.30
N ASN A 102 2.09 57.13 47.74
CA ASN A 102 1.27 57.42 48.92
C ASN A 102 0.64 56.13 49.44
#